data_AF-A0A2V6L243-F1
#
_entry.id   AF-A0A2V6L243-F1
#
_cell.length_a   1.000
_cell.length_b   1.000
_cell.length_c   1.000
_cell.angle_alpha   90.00
_cell.angle_beta   90.00
_cell.angle_gamma   90.00
#
_symmetry.space_group_name_H-M   'P 1'
#
loop_
_entity.id
_entity.type
_entity.pdbx_description
1 polymer ?
#
loop_
_entity_poly.entity_id
_entity_poly.type
_entity_poly.pdbx_seq_one_letter_code
_entity_poly.pdbx_strand_id
1 'polypeptide(L)'
;MHQAEIIVLLFAAVAALAVLAHKISPPYPIVLVLGGLALSFVPGLPAVQLNPDIVLYFILPALIYPAALFTSWRDFRRNLRAILLLAIGLVLATTLAV
;
A
#
# COMPACT_ATOMS: atom_id res chain seq x y z
N MET A 1 21.69 -8.36 -20.17
CA MET A 1 21.18 -7.19 -19.43
C MET A 1 21.81 -7.17 -18.07
N HIS A 2 22.57 -6.13 -17.73
CA HIS A 2 23.13 -6.01 -16.38
C HIS A 2 21.98 -5.78 -15.40
N GLN A 3 22.01 -6.39 -14.23
CA GLN A 3 20.92 -6.40 -13.24
C GLN A 3 20.38 -5.00 -12.91
N ALA A 4 21.25 -3.99 -12.95
CA ALA A 4 20.92 -2.57 -12.75
C ALA A 4 19.93 -2.03 -13.81
N GLU A 5 20.06 -2.44 -15.07
CA GLU A 5 19.25 -1.95 -16.18
C GLU A 5 17.77 -2.37 -16.02
N ILE A 6 17.54 -3.61 -15.58
CA ILE A 6 16.20 -4.15 -15.31
C ILE A 6 15.55 -3.40 -14.15
N ILE A 7 16.31 -3.12 -13.08
CA ILE A 7 15.80 -2.40 -11.91
C ILE A 7 15.39 -0.97 -12.31
N VAL A 8 16.23 -0.27 -13.07
CA VAL A 8 15.91 1.07 -13.57
C VAL A 8 14.66 1.06 -14.44
N LEU A 9 14.51 0.04 -15.31
CA LEU A 9 13.33 -0.10 -16.16
C LEU A 9 12.05 -0.38 -15.35
N LEU A 10 12.15 -1.17 -14.28
CA LEU A 10 11.04 -1.39 -13.34
C LEU A 10 10.66 -0.10 -12.59
N PHE A 11 11.63 0.66 -12.09
CA PHE A 11 11.35 1.96 -11.46
C PHE A 11 10.70 2.94 -12.44
N ALA A 12 11.17 2.98 -13.69
CA ALA A 12 10.57 3.79 -14.74
C ALA A 12 9.12 3.36 -15.04
N ALA A 13 8.85 2.05 -15.10
CA ALA A 13 7.50 1.52 -15.27
C ALA A 13 6.58 1.90 -14.10
N VAL A 14 7.04 1.78 -12.86
CA VAL A 14 6.29 2.20 -11.67
C VAL A 14 6.00 3.71 -11.71
N ALA A 15 6.98 4.54 -12.06
CA ALA A 15 6.79 5.98 -12.20
C ALA A 15 5.78 6.32 -13.30
N ALA A 16 5.85 5.65 -14.45
CA ALA A 16 4.89 5.83 -15.54
C ALA A 16 3.46 5.44 -15.13
N LEU A 17 3.29 4.31 -14.43
CA LEU A 17 2.01 3.88 -13.87
C LEU A 17 1.48 4.87 -12.82
N ALA A 18 2.35 5.45 -12.01
CA ALA A 18 1.97 6.47 -11.03
C ALA A 18 1.44 7.75 -11.67
N VAL A 19 2.15 8.25 -12.69
CA VAL A 19 1.71 9.41 -13.47
C VAL A 19 0.38 9.11 -14.17
N LEU A 20 0.25 7.90 -14.74
CA LEU A 20 -0.99 7.48 -15.36
C LEU A 20 -2.13 7.46 -14.36
N ALA A 21 -1.95 6.83 -13.19
CA ALA A 21 -2.95 6.79 -12.12
C ALA A 21 -3.41 8.19 -11.69
N HIS A 22 -2.48 9.14 -11.61
CA HIS A 22 -2.83 10.52 -11.29
C HIS A 22 -3.66 11.19 -12.40
N LYS A 23 -3.42 10.83 -13.67
CA LYS A 23 -4.12 11.39 -14.83
C LYS A 23 -5.53 10.81 -15.03
N ILE A 24 -5.74 9.53 -14.74
CA ILE A 24 -7.05 8.87 -14.89
C ILE A 24 -7.92 8.94 -13.62
N SER A 25 -7.39 9.47 -12.50
CA SER A 25 -8.04 9.63 -11.19
C SER A 25 -8.52 8.37 -10.42
N PRO A 26 -8.19 7.10 -10.74
CA PRO A 26 -8.43 6.00 -9.81
C PRO A 26 -7.48 6.07 -8.59
N PRO A 27 -7.81 5.37 -7.50
CA PRO A 27 -6.87 5.14 -6.42
C PRO A 27 -5.55 4.54 -6.93
N TYR A 28 -4.44 5.23 -6.65
CA TYR A 28 -3.09 4.81 -7.04
C TYR A 28 -2.77 3.33 -6.75
N PRO A 29 -3.16 2.75 -5.58
CA PRO A 29 -2.89 1.35 -5.29
C PRO A 29 -3.51 0.39 -6.31
N ILE A 30 -4.69 0.69 -6.84
CA ILE A 30 -5.38 -0.19 -7.79
C ILE A 30 -4.59 -0.27 -9.10
N VAL A 31 -4.15 0.87 -9.62
CA VAL A 31 -3.37 0.94 -10.88
C VAL A 31 -2.03 0.25 -10.72
N LEU A 32 -1.35 0.46 -9.59
CA LEU A 32 -0.10 -0.23 -9.30
C LEU A 32 -0.26 -1.75 -9.21
N VAL A 33 -1.29 -2.24 -8.51
CA VAL A 33 -1.54 -3.67 -8.37
C VAL A 33 -1.84 -4.30 -9.74
N LEU A 34 -2.68 -3.66 -10.55
CA LEU A 34 -2.99 -4.14 -11.90
C LEU A 34 -1.76 -4.09 -12.82
N GLY A 35 -0.98 -3.02 -12.76
CA GLY A 35 0.25 -2.89 -13.54
C GLY A 35 1.32 -3.89 -13.13
N GLY A 36 1.51 -4.11 -11.83
CA GLY A 36 2.41 -5.13 -11.29
C GLY A 36 1.96 -6.55 -11.64
N LEU A 37 0.65 -6.82 -11.60
CA LEU A 37 0.07 -8.08 -12.06
C LEU A 37 0.28 -8.28 -13.56
N ALA A 38 0.10 -7.26 -14.38
CA ALA A 38 0.39 -7.34 -15.81
C ALA A 38 1.88 -7.60 -16.08
N LEU A 39 2.77 -6.96 -15.32
CA LEU A 39 4.22 -7.16 -15.42
C LEU A 39 4.64 -8.57 -14.99
N SER A 40 3.93 -9.23 -14.06
CA SER A 40 4.30 -10.57 -13.60
C SER A 40 4.20 -11.65 -14.69
N PHE A 41 3.43 -11.39 -15.76
CA PHE A 41 3.35 -12.28 -16.92
C PHE A 41 4.54 -12.17 -17.88
N VAL A 42 5.45 -11.21 -17.68
CA VAL A 42 6.62 -11.02 -18.56
C VAL A 42 7.71 -12.04 -18.19
N PRO A 43 8.06 -12.99 -19.08
CA PRO A 43 9.09 -13.98 -18.81
C PRO A 43 10.48 -13.33 -18.80
N GLY A 44 11.32 -13.72 -17.84
CA GLY A 44 12.69 -13.21 -17.69
C GLY A 44 12.85 -12.05 -16.70
N LEU A 45 11.76 -11.61 -16.05
CA LEU A 45 11.88 -10.73 -14.88
C LEU A 45 12.41 -11.51 -13.67
N PRO A 46 13.35 -10.93 -12.89
CA PRO A 46 13.84 -11.56 -11.68
C PRO A 46 12.71 -11.66 -10.66
N ALA A 47 12.61 -12.81 -9.99
CA ALA A 47 11.70 -12.99 -8.87
C ALA A 47 12.17 -12.13 -7.69
N VAL A 48 11.62 -10.94 -7.55
CA VAL A 48 11.89 -10.04 -6.42
C VAL A 48 10.96 -10.43 -5.28
N GLN A 49 11.50 -11.11 -4.27
CA GLN A 49 10.79 -11.31 -3.00
C GLN A 49 11.11 -10.13 -2.08
N LEU A 50 10.08 -9.39 -1.69
CA LEU A 50 10.23 -8.36 -0.66
C LEU A 50 10.42 -9.04 0.69
N ASN A 51 11.46 -8.63 1.42
CA ASN A 51 11.66 -9.09 2.78
C ASN A 51 10.50 -8.57 3.66
N PRO A 52 9.70 -9.45 4.30
CA PRO A 52 8.58 -9.04 5.15
C PRO A 52 8.98 -8.11 6.28
N ASP A 53 10.17 -8.29 6.86
CA ASP A 53 10.68 -7.45 7.94
C ASP A 53 10.88 -6.02 7.46
N ILE A 54 11.35 -5.82 6.22
CA ILE A 54 11.51 -4.49 5.66
C ILE A 54 10.15 -3.82 5.47
N VAL A 55 9.15 -4.58 5.01
CA VAL A 55 7.78 -4.06 4.84
C VAL A 55 7.19 -3.66 6.19
N LEU A 56 7.27 -4.53 7.19
CA LEU A 56 6.70 -4.31 8.52
C LEU A 56 7.42 -3.20 9.30
N TYR A 57 8.75 -3.12 9.21
CA TYR A 57 9.53 -2.18 10.01
C TYR A 57 9.77 -0.82 9.33
N PHE A 58 9.73 -0.74 8.00
CA PHE A 58 10.00 0.53 7.30
C PHE A 58 8.78 1.05 6.53
N ILE A 59 8.16 0.21 5.70
CA ILE A 59 7.04 0.65 4.85
C ILE A 59 5.80 0.95 5.70
N LEU A 60 5.45 0.04 6.60
CA LEU A 60 4.24 0.13 7.40
C LEU A 60 4.25 1.36 8.35
N PRO A 61 5.35 1.68 9.06
CA PRO A 61 5.43 2.92 9.82
C PRO A 61 5.38 4.17 8.93
N ALA A 62 6.06 4.17 7.77
CA ALA A 62 6.01 5.29 6.85
C ALA A 62 4.59 5.57 6.31
N LEU A 63 3.75 4.53 6.19
CA LEU A 63 2.36 4.66 5.76
C LEU A 63 1.41 5.08 6.90
N ILE A 64 1.58 4.54 8.10
CA ILE A 64 0.62 4.73 9.21
C ILE A 64 0.96 5.95 10.08
N TYR A 65 2.24 6.28 10.25
CA TYR A 65 2.67 7.38 11.11
C TYR A 65 2.07 8.74 10.70
N PRO A 66 2.03 9.12 9.40
CA PRO A 66 1.37 10.34 8.98
C PRO A 66 -0.13 10.35 9.33
N ALA A 67 -0.82 9.24 9.15
CA ALA A 67 -2.24 9.12 9.48
C ALA A 67 -2.49 9.34 10.99
N ALA A 68 -1.59 8.84 11.84
CA ALA A 68 -1.64 9.08 13.28
C ALA A 68 -1.38 10.56 13.64
N LEU A 69 -0.38 11.18 13.01
CA LEU A 69 0.01 12.57 13.29
C LEU A 69 -1.03 13.61 12.82
N PHE A 70 -1.63 13.39 11.65
CA PHE A 70 -2.63 14.32 11.10
C PHE A 70 -4.03 14.16 11.72
N THR A 71 -4.22 13.17 12.60
CA THR A 71 -5.49 12.97 13.30
C THR A 71 -5.67 13.99 14.42
N SER A 72 -6.79 14.70 14.42
CA SER A 72 -7.17 15.65 15.49
C SER A 72 -7.40 14.92 16.81
N TRP A 73 -6.56 15.20 17.81
CA TRP A 73 -6.70 14.62 19.14
C TRP A 73 -8.03 14.96 19.84
N ARG A 74 -8.58 16.14 19.55
CA ARG A 74 -9.83 16.60 20.16
C ARG A 74 -11.03 15.84 19.58
N ASP A 75 -11.06 15.65 18.27
CA ASP A 75 -12.14 14.91 17.59
C ASP A 75 -12.04 13.41 17.87
N PHE A 76 -10.82 12.88 17.98
CA PHE A 76 -10.59 11.49 18.38
C PHE A 76 -11.20 11.19 19.77
N ARG A 77 -10.91 12.04 20.77
CA ARG A 77 -11.50 11.88 22.11
C ARG A 77 -13.02 12.03 22.12
N ARG A 78 -13.57 12.94 21.32
CA ARG A 78 -15.04 13.12 21.21
C ARG A 78 -15.74 11.89 20.63
N ASN A 79 -15.07 11.16 19.73
CA ASN A 79 -15.65 10.01 19.01
C ASN A 79 -15.13 8.65 19.50
N LEU A 80 -14.44 8.60 20.65
CA LEU A 80 -13.73 7.40 21.12
C LEU A 80 -14.61 6.14 21.17
N ARG A 81 -15.87 6.26 21.61
CA ARG A 81 -16.82 5.14 21.66
C ARG A 81 -17.09 4.53 20.28
N ALA A 82 -17.38 5.38 19.28
CA ALA A 82 -17.65 4.93 17.92
C ALA A 82 -16.38 4.32 17.29
N ILE A 83 -15.23 4.95 17.51
CA ILE A 83 -13.93 4.44 17.02
C ILE A 83 -13.65 3.05 17.60
N LEU A 84 -13.83 2.83 18.90
CA LEU A 84 -13.57 1.52 19.52
C LEU A 84 -14.57 0.45 19.04
N LEU A 85 -15.85 0.80 18.87
CA LEU A 85 -16.85 -0.14 18.34
C LEU A 85 -16.52 -0.55 16.90
N LEU A 86 -16.09 0.38 16.05
CA LEU A 86 -15.74 0.09 14.65
C LEU A 86 -14.37 -0.58 14.51
N ALA A 87 -13.37 -0.17 15.30
CA ALA A 87 -12.00 -0.68 15.18
C ALA A 87 -11.82 -2.05 15.86
N ILE A 88 -12.49 -2.30 16.99
CA ILE A 88 -12.34 -3.56 17.74
C ILE A 88 -13.60 -4.41 17.58
N GLY A 89 -14.77 -3.84 17.88
CA GLY A 89 -16.02 -4.60 17.86
C GLY A 89 -16.35 -5.16 16.48
N LEU A 90 -16.37 -4.30 15.46
CA LEU A 90 -16.67 -4.71 14.09
C LEU A 90 -15.60 -5.64 13.52
N VAL A 91 -14.31 -5.39 13.78
CA VAL A 91 -13.22 -6.26 13.31
C VAL A 91 -13.32 -7.67 13.91
N LEU A 92 -13.60 -7.77 15.22
CA LEU A 92 -13.84 -9.08 15.85
C LEU A 92 -15.09 -9.75 15.26
N ALA A 93 -16.17 -8.99 15.05
CA ALA A 93 -17.38 -9.53 14.46
C ALA A 93 -17.14 -10.06 13.04
N THR A 94 -16.45 -9.31 12.18
CA THR A 94 -16.16 -9.76 10.80
C THR A 94 -15.19 -10.93 10.77
N THR A 95 -14.18 -10.95 11.65
CA THR A 95 -13.21 -12.05 11.76
C THR A 95 -13.85 -13.36 12.25
N LEU A 96 -14.91 -13.27 13.07
CA LEU A 96 -15.63 -14.45 13.56
C LEU A 96 -16.74 -14.90 12.60
N ALA A 97 -17.28 -13.99 11.79
CA ALA A 97 -18.41 -14.27 10.90
C ALA A 97 -17.97 -14.79 9.52
N VAL A 98 -16.80 -14.36 9.03
CA VAL A 98 -16.20 -14.79 7.74
C VAL A 98 -15.12 -15.83 8.01
#